data_AF-A0A3A6P409-F1
#
_entry.id   AF-A0A3A6P409-F1
#
_cell.length_a   1.000
_cell.length_b   1.000
_cell.length_c   1.000
_cell.angle_alpha   90.00
_cell.angle_beta   90.00
_cell.angle_gamma   90.00
#
_symmetry.space_group_name_H-M   'P 1'
#
loop_
_entity.id
_entity.type
_entity.pdbx_description
1 polymer ?
#
loop_
_entity_poly.entity_id
_entity_poly.type
_entity_poly.pdbx_seq_one_letter_code
_entity_poly.pdbx_strand_id
1 'polypeptide(L)'
;MQFSDLQHVRARMPTVSRAVEVKLDEADILADLYSISYDLGLATHLAKAARKAAADGEDSIVVEGIFTASLIRYFRCFATNVRLGLVRFDLAELSDELLKQHDYFKDLRDKFVAHSVNPFEENWVTATAIVRDGVQQPITALGHGCHRLVLHVREARGLSALIKQVRYIVEGKIKAEEQRLLVVIQALPPDFIHGSDLRSPARFSLNDVGRSRQQTRALTSRSTRKRAKTARDG
;
A
#
# COMPACT_ATOMS: atom_id res chain seq x y z
N MET A 1 -15.42 -68.60 -32.86
CA MET A 1 -15.66 -67.17 -33.19
C MET A 1 -15.00 -66.36 -32.09
N GLN A 2 -14.12 -65.44 -32.48
CA GLN A 2 -13.13 -64.78 -31.64
C GLN A 2 -13.73 -63.76 -30.65
N PHE A 3 -12.96 -63.59 -29.58
CA PHE A 3 -12.99 -62.54 -28.57
C PHE A 3 -13.14 -61.12 -29.13
N SER A 4 -13.60 -60.22 -28.24
CA SER A 4 -13.04 -58.88 -27.95
C SER A 4 -14.05 -57.74 -28.14
N ASP A 5 -14.82 -57.44 -27.10
CA ASP A 5 -15.33 -56.08 -26.89
C ASP A 5 -15.10 -55.70 -25.41
N LEU A 6 -13.83 -55.68 -25.02
CA LEU A 6 -13.38 -55.01 -23.81
C LEU A 6 -13.25 -53.51 -24.14
N GLN A 7 -14.35 -52.79 -23.95
CA GLN A 7 -14.31 -51.33 -23.88
C GLN A 7 -13.40 -50.92 -22.72
N HIS A 8 -12.15 -50.58 -23.03
CA HIS A 8 -11.27 -49.90 -22.10
C HIS A 8 -11.81 -48.50 -21.83
N VAL A 9 -12.66 -48.38 -20.81
CA VAL A 9 -12.95 -47.10 -20.15
C VAL A 9 -11.64 -46.66 -19.50
N ARG A 10 -10.84 -45.86 -20.22
CA ARG A 10 -9.69 -45.16 -19.62
C ARG A 10 -10.24 -44.29 -18.51
N ALA A 11 -10.03 -44.71 -17.26
CA ALA A 11 -10.28 -43.88 -16.09
C ALA A 11 -9.59 -42.54 -16.31
N ARG A 12 -10.35 -41.44 -16.34
CA ARG A 12 -9.78 -40.09 -16.38
C ARG A 12 -8.95 -39.92 -15.11
N MET A 13 -7.64 -39.79 -15.26
CA MET A 13 -6.79 -39.46 -14.14
C MET A 13 -7.25 -38.11 -13.55
N PRO A 14 -7.28 -37.97 -12.21
CA PRO A 14 -7.70 -36.73 -11.59
C PRO A 14 -6.73 -35.60 -11.95
N THR A 15 -7.27 -34.46 -12.35
CA THR A 15 -6.49 -33.24 -12.55
C THR A 15 -6.01 -32.73 -11.20
N VAL A 16 -4.68 -32.70 -10.99
CA VAL A 16 -4.06 -32.14 -9.79
C VAL A 16 -3.54 -30.74 -10.12
N SER A 17 -4.03 -29.72 -9.41
CA SER A 17 -3.53 -28.36 -9.49
C SER A 17 -2.67 -28.03 -8.27
N ARG A 18 -1.54 -27.36 -8.49
CA ARG A 18 -0.59 -26.92 -7.47
C ARG A 18 -0.10 -25.52 -7.80
N ALA A 19 -0.07 -24.63 -6.81
CA ALA A 19 0.59 -23.35 -6.95
C ALA A 19 2.12 -23.51 -6.80
N VAL A 20 2.88 -22.79 -7.62
CA VAL A 20 4.34 -22.80 -7.63
C VAL A 20 4.87 -21.37 -7.58
N GLU A 21 6.07 -21.16 -7.03
CA GLU A 21 6.72 -19.86 -7.08
C GLU A 21 7.34 -19.62 -8.46
N VAL A 22 7.10 -18.46 -9.05
CA VAL A 22 7.78 -18.01 -10.27
C VAL A 22 9.06 -17.27 -9.85
N LYS A 23 10.21 -17.92 -10.02
CA LYS A 23 11.54 -17.38 -9.68
C LYS A 23 12.23 -16.75 -10.89
N LEU A 24 11.58 -15.74 -11.46
CA LEU A 24 12.08 -14.97 -12.59
C LEU A 24 12.25 -13.52 -12.15
N ASP A 25 13.33 -12.87 -12.57
CA ASP A 25 13.54 -11.45 -12.28
C ASP A 25 12.43 -10.61 -12.95
N GLU A 26 11.92 -11.06 -14.09
CA GLU A 26 10.77 -10.50 -14.80
C GLU A 26 9.48 -10.52 -13.98
N ALA A 27 9.36 -11.41 -12.98
CA ALA A 27 8.19 -11.48 -12.11
C ALA A 27 8.19 -10.40 -11.01
N ASP A 28 9.33 -9.73 -10.76
CA ASP A 28 9.43 -8.68 -9.74
C ASP A 28 8.55 -7.46 -10.09
N ILE A 29 8.42 -7.12 -11.38
CA ILE A 29 7.55 -6.02 -11.84
C ILE A 29 6.10 -6.32 -11.46
N LEU A 30 5.61 -7.51 -11.79
CA LEU A 30 4.24 -7.92 -11.45
C LEU A 30 4.02 -7.98 -9.93
N ALA A 31 5.01 -8.49 -9.18
CA ALA A 31 4.96 -8.53 -7.72
C ALA A 31 4.87 -7.12 -7.09
N ASP A 32 5.64 -6.16 -7.61
CA ASP A 32 5.58 -4.77 -7.15
C ASP A 32 4.25 -4.09 -7.54
N LEU A 33 3.71 -4.36 -8.74
CA LEU A 33 2.37 -3.90 -9.14
C LEU A 33 1.26 -4.46 -8.24
N TYR A 34 1.31 -5.74 -7.87
CA TYR A 34 0.38 -6.31 -6.88
C TYR A 34 0.53 -5.65 -5.51
N SER A 35 1.76 -5.33 -5.08
CA SER A 35 1.98 -4.59 -3.83
C SER A 35 1.38 -3.19 -3.88
N ILE A 36 1.48 -2.48 -5.02
CA ILE A 36 0.84 -1.18 -5.23
C ILE A 36 -0.68 -1.32 -5.17
N SER A 37 -1.25 -2.30 -5.89
CA SER A 37 -2.69 -2.56 -5.88
C SER A 37 -3.23 -2.84 -4.48
N TYR A 38 -2.49 -3.59 -3.67
CA TYR A 38 -2.83 -3.85 -2.27
C TYR A 38 -2.83 -2.56 -1.42
N ASP A 39 -1.79 -1.71 -1.55
CA ASP A 39 -1.73 -0.42 -0.85
C ASP A 39 -2.88 0.52 -1.28
N LEU A 40 -3.25 0.56 -2.57
CA LEU A 40 -4.41 1.32 -3.07
C LEU A 40 -5.74 0.76 -2.55
N GLY A 41 -5.86 -0.57 -2.44
CA GLY A 41 -7.00 -1.23 -1.82
C GLY A 41 -7.19 -0.79 -0.37
N LEU A 42 -6.14 -0.86 0.43
CA LEU A 42 -6.16 -0.38 1.82
C LEU A 42 -6.44 1.12 1.92
N ALA A 43 -5.83 1.94 1.07
CA ALA A 43 -6.10 3.38 1.02
C ALA A 43 -7.59 3.66 0.77
N THR A 44 -8.21 2.90 -0.16
CA THR A 44 -9.66 2.98 -0.44
C THR A 44 -10.49 2.64 0.78
N HIS A 45 -10.16 1.55 1.49
CA HIS A 45 -10.90 1.14 2.69
C HIS A 45 -10.82 2.22 3.79
N LEU A 46 -9.63 2.77 4.01
CA LEU A 46 -9.41 3.84 4.99
C LEU A 46 -10.15 5.14 4.61
N ALA A 47 -10.10 5.56 3.34
CA ALA A 47 -10.83 6.75 2.89
C ALA A 47 -12.35 6.60 3.10
N LYS A 48 -12.90 5.41 2.84
CA LYS A 48 -14.31 5.10 3.13
C LYS A 48 -14.60 5.10 4.63
N ALA A 49 -13.72 4.53 5.44
CA ALA A 49 -13.87 4.52 6.90
C ALA A 49 -13.86 5.93 7.49
N ALA A 50 -12.95 6.81 7.04
CA ALA A 50 -12.91 8.21 7.47
C ALA A 50 -14.20 8.94 7.12
N ARG A 51 -14.74 8.74 5.91
CA ARG A 51 -16.03 9.31 5.50
C ARG A 51 -17.18 8.82 6.35
N LYS A 52 -17.21 7.53 6.67
CA LYS A 52 -18.25 6.93 7.52
C LYS A 52 -18.17 7.51 8.93
N ALA A 53 -17.00 7.49 9.55
CA ALA A 53 -16.76 8.06 10.88
C ALA A 53 -17.24 9.52 10.96
N ALA A 54 -16.88 10.34 9.97
CA ALA A 54 -17.32 11.72 9.93
C ALA A 54 -18.85 11.89 9.74
N ALA A 55 -19.48 11.01 8.95
CA ALA A 55 -20.93 11.03 8.79
C ALA A 55 -21.68 10.58 10.05
N ASP A 56 -21.07 9.70 10.84
CA ASP A 56 -21.61 9.20 12.11
C ASP A 56 -21.36 10.18 13.28
N GLY A 57 -20.66 11.29 13.05
CA GLY A 57 -20.36 12.30 14.07
C GLY A 57 -19.22 11.91 15.02
N GLU A 58 -18.32 11.03 14.60
CA GLU A 58 -17.11 10.68 15.35
C GLU A 58 -16.22 11.91 15.57
N ASP A 59 -15.36 11.84 16.59
CA ASP A 59 -14.39 12.90 16.90
C ASP A 59 -13.52 13.21 15.66
N SER A 60 -13.39 14.51 15.37
CA SER A 60 -12.50 15.05 14.34
C SER A 60 -11.09 14.45 14.34
N ILE A 61 -10.50 14.16 15.51
CA ILE A 61 -9.19 13.53 15.64
C ILE A 61 -9.19 12.11 15.09
N VAL A 62 -10.26 11.35 15.33
CA VAL A 62 -10.41 9.97 14.82
C VAL A 62 -10.53 10.00 13.31
N VAL A 63 -11.36 10.92 12.79
CA VAL A 63 -11.53 11.12 11.34
C VAL A 63 -10.21 11.50 10.67
N GLU A 64 -9.48 12.46 11.23
CA GLU A 64 -8.18 12.92 10.75
C GLU A 64 -7.15 11.78 10.75
N GLY A 65 -7.09 10.98 11.83
CA GLY A 65 -6.18 9.84 11.93
C GLY A 65 -6.41 8.80 10.83
N ILE A 66 -7.68 8.43 10.58
CA ILE A 66 -8.03 7.46 9.54
C ILE A 66 -7.73 8.03 8.14
N PHE A 67 -8.06 9.30 7.91
CA PHE A 67 -7.79 9.97 6.63
C PHE A 67 -6.28 10.08 6.36
N THR A 68 -5.50 10.47 7.36
CA THR A 68 -4.03 10.55 7.26
C THR A 68 -3.43 9.18 6.97
N ALA A 69 -3.93 8.12 7.60
CA ALA A 69 -3.52 6.75 7.27
C ALA A 69 -3.83 6.38 5.81
N SER A 70 -4.98 6.81 5.28
CA SER A 70 -5.32 6.63 3.85
C SER A 70 -4.35 7.37 2.94
N LEU A 71 -4.04 8.64 3.23
CA LEU A 71 -3.07 9.44 2.48
C LEU A 71 -1.69 8.80 2.45
N ILE A 72 -1.18 8.36 3.60
CA ILE A 72 0.11 7.69 3.70
C ILE A 72 0.13 6.42 2.83
N ARG A 73 -0.94 5.60 2.88
CA ARG A 73 -1.05 4.39 2.05
C ARG A 73 -1.10 4.70 0.56
N TYR A 74 -1.86 5.70 0.16
CA TYR A 74 -1.91 6.15 -1.23
C TYR A 74 -0.51 6.59 -1.70
N PHE A 75 0.14 7.49 -0.97
CA PHE A 75 1.42 8.05 -1.41
C PHE A 75 2.60 7.10 -1.30
N ARG A 76 2.52 6.06 -0.47
CA ARG A 76 3.49 4.96 -0.49
C ARG A 76 3.60 4.34 -1.89
N CYS A 77 2.54 4.34 -2.70
CA CYS A 77 2.56 3.81 -4.07
C CYS A 77 3.53 4.57 -4.99
N PHE A 78 3.90 5.80 -4.64
CA PHE A 78 4.79 6.67 -5.40
C PHE A 78 6.22 6.72 -4.82
N ALA A 79 6.51 5.95 -3.77
CA ALA A 79 7.84 5.86 -3.19
C ALA A 79 8.73 4.90 -4.00
N THR A 80 9.86 5.38 -4.51
CA THR A 80 10.69 4.69 -5.52
C THR A 80 11.94 3.99 -4.97
N ASN A 81 12.15 3.95 -3.65
CA ASN A 81 13.45 3.51 -3.10
C ASN A 81 13.73 2.01 -3.26
N VAL A 82 12.77 1.12 -2.99
CA VAL A 82 13.02 -0.33 -2.90
C VAL A 82 12.08 -1.18 -3.77
N ARG A 83 10.99 -0.60 -4.24
CA ARG A 83 10.04 -1.20 -5.16
C ARG A 83 9.86 -0.28 -6.34
N LEU A 84 9.44 -0.82 -7.48
CA LEU A 84 8.87 0.00 -8.54
C LEU A 84 7.74 0.84 -7.92
N GLY A 85 7.88 2.16 -8.03
CA GLY A 85 6.88 3.13 -7.59
C GLY A 85 6.19 3.74 -8.79
N LEU A 86 4.95 4.18 -8.60
CA LEU A 86 4.24 4.97 -9.59
C LEU A 86 4.96 6.32 -9.79
N VAL A 87 5.07 6.74 -11.04
CA VAL A 87 5.63 8.03 -11.43
C VAL A 87 4.54 8.93 -12.02
N ARG A 88 4.84 10.23 -12.19
CA ARG A 88 3.87 11.18 -12.75
C ARG A 88 3.37 10.76 -14.14
N PHE A 89 4.24 10.14 -14.95
CA PHE A 89 3.87 9.61 -16.27
C PHE A 89 2.75 8.58 -16.18
N ASP A 90 2.70 7.79 -15.10
CA ASP A 90 1.65 6.78 -14.90
C ASP A 90 0.28 7.40 -14.63
N LEU A 91 0.24 8.70 -14.33
CA LEU A 91 -0.98 9.44 -14.07
C LEU A 91 -1.46 10.23 -15.30
N ALA A 92 -0.84 10.04 -16.47
CA ALA A 92 -1.15 10.82 -17.67
C ALA A 92 -2.62 10.67 -18.14
N GLU A 93 -3.29 9.58 -17.76
CA GLU A 93 -4.71 9.33 -18.08
C GLU A 93 -5.68 10.01 -17.09
N LEU A 94 -5.19 10.62 -16.01
CA LEU A 94 -6.02 11.38 -15.09
C LEU A 94 -6.43 12.72 -15.71
N SER A 95 -7.63 13.18 -15.38
CA SER A 95 -8.05 14.54 -15.71
C SER A 95 -7.22 15.58 -14.95
N ASP A 96 -7.13 16.80 -15.48
CA ASP A 96 -6.43 17.92 -14.84
C ASP A 96 -6.91 18.18 -13.41
N GLU A 97 -8.20 17.99 -13.15
CA GLU A 97 -8.78 18.12 -11.80
C GLU A 97 -8.24 17.05 -10.84
N LEU A 98 -8.13 15.80 -11.29
CA LEU A 98 -7.58 14.73 -10.46
C LEU A 98 -6.07 14.88 -10.26
N LEU A 99 -5.35 15.42 -11.23
CA LEU A 99 -3.93 15.75 -11.10
C LEU A 99 -3.72 16.87 -10.06
N LYS A 100 -4.54 17.94 -10.10
CA LYS A 100 -4.53 18.98 -9.07
C LYS A 100 -4.83 18.42 -7.69
N GLN A 101 -5.80 17.50 -7.59
CA GLN A 101 -6.10 16.82 -6.32
C GLN A 101 -4.93 15.97 -5.84
N HIS A 102 -4.23 15.26 -6.74
CA HIS A 102 -3.02 14.52 -6.39
C HIS A 102 -1.96 15.44 -5.80
N ASP A 103 -1.69 16.57 -6.44
CA ASP A 103 -0.69 17.55 -6.00
C ASP A 103 -1.08 18.16 -4.64
N TYR A 104 -2.35 18.57 -4.49
CA TYR A 104 -2.89 19.05 -3.22
C TYR A 104 -2.71 18.03 -2.08
N PHE A 105 -3.09 16.77 -2.29
CA PHE A 105 -2.98 15.74 -1.25
C PHE A 105 -1.53 15.39 -0.92
N LYS A 106 -0.62 15.56 -1.88
CA LYS A 106 0.82 15.34 -1.65
C LYS A 106 1.34 16.40 -0.70
N ASP A 107 1.02 17.66 -0.97
CA ASP A 107 1.42 18.77 -0.12
C ASP A 107 0.79 18.69 1.26
N LEU A 108 -0.49 18.30 1.33
CA LEU A 108 -1.20 18.06 2.59
C LEU A 108 -0.54 16.95 3.42
N ARG A 109 -0.20 15.81 2.81
CA ARG A 109 0.57 14.75 3.47
C ARG A 109 1.90 15.28 3.99
N ASP A 110 2.61 16.04 3.17
CA ASP A 110 3.92 16.59 3.55
C ASP A 110 3.79 17.53 4.77
N LYS A 111 2.69 18.27 4.88
CA LYS A 111 2.39 19.08 6.08
C LYS A 111 2.06 18.25 7.32
N PHE A 112 1.39 17.11 7.17
CA PHE A 112 1.08 16.24 8.32
C PHE A 112 2.25 15.35 8.76
N VAL A 113 3.18 15.03 7.87
CA VAL A 113 4.26 14.06 8.14
C VAL A 113 5.61 14.73 8.38
N ALA A 114 5.90 15.86 7.71
CA ALA A 114 7.18 16.54 7.86
C ALA A 114 7.13 17.63 8.96
N HIS A 115 8.30 17.96 9.54
CA HIS A 115 8.49 19.03 10.53
C HIS A 115 8.33 20.45 9.94
N SER A 116 7.30 20.69 9.14
CA SER A 116 7.01 22.03 8.63
C SER A 116 6.36 22.84 9.74
N VAL A 117 6.81 24.09 9.90
CA VAL A 117 5.96 25.17 10.42
C VAL A 117 4.69 25.13 9.57
N ASN A 118 3.61 24.65 10.15
CA ASN A 118 2.39 24.37 9.43
C ASN A 118 1.51 25.62 9.54
N PRO A 119 1.26 26.39 8.46
CA PRO A 119 0.35 27.53 8.54
C PRO A 119 -1.09 27.10 8.93
N PHE A 120 -1.36 25.80 8.90
CA PHE A 120 -2.58 25.19 9.36
C PHE A 120 -2.57 24.79 10.85
N GLU A 121 -1.53 25.14 11.60
CA GLU A 121 -1.42 24.94 13.05
C GLU A 121 -0.95 26.24 13.70
N GLU A 122 -1.90 26.99 14.24
CA GLU A 122 -1.62 28.19 15.02
C GLU A 122 -1.92 27.92 16.49
N ASN A 123 -0.95 28.18 17.37
CA ASN A 123 -1.14 28.08 18.81
C ASN A 123 -0.84 29.43 19.43
N TRP A 124 -1.70 29.89 20.33
CA TRP A 124 -1.49 31.13 21.08
C TRP A 124 -1.84 30.93 22.55
N VAL A 125 -1.28 31.78 23.40
CA VAL A 125 -1.58 31.78 24.84
C VAL A 125 -2.80 32.65 25.08
N THR A 126 -3.75 32.13 25.85
CA THR A 126 -4.91 32.89 26.33
C THR A 126 -4.75 33.18 27.81
N ALA A 127 -5.39 34.23 28.30
CA ALA A 127 -5.44 34.56 29.72
C ALA A 127 -6.89 34.75 30.14
N THR A 128 -7.26 34.22 31.30
CA THR A 128 -8.61 34.40 31.84
C THR A 128 -8.67 35.70 32.63
N ALA A 129 -9.28 36.73 32.05
CA ALA A 129 -9.57 37.97 32.75
C ALA A 129 -10.83 37.80 33.62
N ILE A 130 -10.73 38.16 34.91
CA ILE A 130 -11.85 38.11 35.85
C ILE A 130 -12.14 39.53 36.35
N VAL A 131 -13.40 39.94 36.30
CA VAL A 131 -13.89 41.17 36.93
C VAL A 131 -14.85 40.77 38.05
N ARG A 132 -14.60 41.24 39.27
CA ARG A 132 -15.50 41.06 40.42
C ARG A 132 -15.90 42.42 40.95
N ASP A 133 -17.20 42.65 41.07
CA ASP A 133 -17.77 43.92 41.55
C ASP A 133 -17.25 45.16 40.80
N GLY A 134 -17.05 45.02 39.48
CA GLY A 134 -16.49 46.09 38.63
C GLY A 134 -14.98 46.28 38.74
N VAL A 135 -14.29 45.53 39.61
CA VAL A 135 -12.83 45.61 39.79
C VAL A 135 -12.13 44.48 39.04
N GLN A 136 -11.18 44.85 38.19
CA GLN A 136 -10.31 43.90 37.48
C GLN A 136 -9.43 43.15 38.48
N GLN A 137 -9.43 41.83 38.39
CA GLN A 137 -8.60 40.96 39.22
C GLN A 137 -7.27 40.66 38.52
N PRO A 138 -6.21 40.32 39.27
CA PRO A 138 -4.97 39.81 38.68
C PRO A 138 -5.21 38.59 37.81
N ILE A 139 -4.51 38.49 36.68
CA ILE A 139 -4.49 37.28 35.85
C ILE A 139 -3.81 36.17 36.65
N THR A 140 -4.55 35.10 36.94
CA THR A 140 -4.07 33.95 37.74
C THR A 140 -4.06 32.64 36.95
N ALA A 141 -4.62 32.64 35.74
CA ALA A 141 -4.68 31.47 34.89
C ALA A 141 -4.34 31.84 33.45
N LEU A 142 -3.47 31.03 32.86
CA LEU A 142 -3.20 31.00 31.43
C LEU A 142 -3.88 29.77 30.83
N GLY A 143 -4.33 29.92 29.59
CA GLY A 143 -4.82 28.84 28.75
C GLY A 143 -4.09 28.81 27.41
N HIS A 144 -4.54 27.94 26.52
CA HIS A 144 -4.09 27.90 25.14
C HIS A 144 -5.29 28.03 24.19
N GLY A 145 -5.08 28.73 23.10
CA GLY A 145 -5.91 28.65 21.91
C GLY A 145 -5.16 27.89 20.83
N CYS A 146 -5.88 27.10 20.05
CA CYS A 146 -5.33 26.34 18.94
C CYS A 146 -6.28 26.47 17.76
N HIS A 147 -5.75 26.82 16.59
CA HIS A 147 -6.44 26.70 15.32
C HIS A 147 -5.72 25.64 14.48
N ARG A 148 -6.44 24.57 14.15
CA ARG A 148 -5.92 23.50 13.31
C ARG A 148 -6.83 23.29 12.10
N LEU A 149 -6.25 23.06 10.92
CA LEU A 149 -7.03 22.59 9.77
C LEU A 149 -7.61 21.21 10.11
N VAL A 150 -8.91 21.18 10.38
CA VAL A 150 -9.67 19.94 10.50
C VAL A 150 -10.11 19.51 9.12
N LEU A 151 -9.69 18.32 8.70
CA LEU A 151 -10.05 17.78 7.39
C LEU A 151 -11.54 17.48 7.31
N HIS A 152 -12.20 18.02 6.29
CA HIS A 152 -13.64 17.87 6.12
C HIS A 152 -13.99 16.63 5.27
N VAL A 153 -15.26 16.24 5.30
CA VAL A 153 -15.79 15.09 4.52
C VAL A 153 -15.57 15.25 3.01
N ARG A 154 -15.39 16.48 2.51
CA ARG A 154 -15.24 16.76 1.07
C ARG A 154 -13.89 16.27 0.55
N GLU A 155 -12.84 16.47 1.32
CA GLU A 155 -11.46 16.05 1.06
C GLU A 155 -11.40 14.52 1.00
N ALA A 156 -12.10 13.83 1.90
CA ALA A 156 -12.21 12.37 1.89
C ALA A 156 -12.94 11.80 0.66
N ARG A 157 -13.89 12.56 0.07
CA ARG A 157 -14.51 12.21 -1.21
C ARG A 157 -13.55 12.38 -2.39
N GLY A 158 -12.83 13.50 -2.43
CA GLY A 158 -11.81 13.77 -3.46
C GLY A 158 -10.73 12.68 -3.47
N LEU A 159 -10.19 12.34 -2.30
CA LEU A 159 -9.19 11.28 -2.17
C LEU A 159 -9.73 9.91 -2.63
N SER A 160 -10.98 9.58 -2.27
CA SER A 160 -11.61 8.34 -2.73
C SER A 160 -11.74 8.25 -4.25
N ALA A 161 -12.12 9.35 -4.90
CA ALA A 161 -12.25 9.43 -6.36
C ALA A 161 -10.88 9.28 -7.05
N LEU A 162 -9.87 9.98 -6.52
CA LEU A 162 -8.50 9.89 -7.00
C LEU A 162 -7.93 8.47 -6.88
N ILE A 163 -8.05 7.84 -5.70
CA ILE A 163 -7.58 6.46 -5.49
C ILE A 163 -8.25 5.50 -6.46
N LYS A 164 -9.57 5.66 -6.69
CA LYS A 164 -10.31 4.81 -7.62
C LYS A 164 -9.74 4.89 -9.04
N GLN A 165 -9.43 6.07 -9.55
CA GLN A 165 -8.87 6.21 -10.89
C GLN A 165 -7.43 5.71 -10.98
N VAL A 166 -6.59 5.98 -9.99
CA VAL A 166 -5.23 5.41 -9.96
C VAL A 166 -5.27 3.88 -9.90
N ARG A 167 -6.22 3.32 -9.15
CA ARG A 167 -6.40 1.87 -9.09
C ARG A 167 -6.81 1.28 -10.44
N TYR A 168 -7.70 1.95 -11.18
CA TYR A 168 -8.06 1.51 -12.54
C TYR A 168 -6.83 1.45 -13.47
N ILE A 169 -5.98 2.47 -13.43
CA ILE A 169 -4.72 2.51 -14.19
C ILE A 169 -3.81 1.33 -13.79
N VAL A 170 -3.62 1.10 -12.49
CA VAL A 170 -2.76 0.02 -11.99
C VAL A 170 -3.32 -1.36 -12.35
N GLU A 171 -4.63 -1.56 -12.32
CA GLU A 171 -5.27 -2.81 -12.76
C GLU A 171 -5.03 -3.06 -14.26
N GLY A 172 -5.03 -2.01 -15.09
CA GLY A 172 -4.64 -2.11 -16.49
C GLY A 172 -3.19 -2.56 -16.67
N LYS A 173 -2.26 -1.96 -15.91
CA LYS A 173 -0.84 -2.35 -15.90
C LYS A 173 -0.61 -3.79 -15.44
N ILE A 174 -1.32 -4.22 -14.39
CA ILE A 174 -1.26 -5.61 -13.89
C ILE A 174 -1.67 -6.57 -15.00
N LYS A 175 -2.80 -6.33 -15.68
CA LYS A 175 -3.27 -7.21 -16.76
C LYS A 175 -2.27 -7.28 -17.92
N ALA A 176 -1.69 -6.15 -18.32
CA ALA A 176 -0.68 -6.12 -19.37
C ALA A 176 0.57 -6.92 -18.98
N GLU A 177 1.02 -6.77 -17.74
CA GLU A 177 2.20 -7.47 -17.22
C GLU A 177 1.95 -8.96 -16.97
N GLU A 178 0.75 -9.35 -16.52
CA GLU A 178 0.30 -10.75 -16.43
C GLU A 178 0.37 -11.43 -17.80
N GLN A 179 -0.16 -10.78 -18.85
CA GLN A 179 -0.11 -11.31 -20.22
C GLN A 179 1.33 -11.45 -20.72
N ARG A 180 2.16 -10.42 -20.50
CA ARG A 180 3.57 -10.44 -20.90
C ARG A 180 4.33 -11.57 -20.19
N LEU A 181 4.18 -11.69 -18.88
CA LEU A 181 4.88 -12.70 -18.08
C LEU A 181 4.39 -14.11 -18.40
N LEU A 182 3.10 -14.30 -18.69
CA LEU A 182 2.56 -15.60 -19.07
C LEU A 182 3.21 -16.12 -20.37
N VAL A 183 3.44 -15.26 -21.36
CA VAL A 183 4.16 -15.62 -22.60
C VAL A 183 5.59 -16.09 -22.29
N VAL A 184 6.28 -15.39 -21.39
CA VAL A 184 7.64 -15.77 -20.95
C VAL A 184 7.62 -17.14 -20.26
N ILE A 185 6.70 -17.35 -19.32
CA ILE A 185 6.57 -18.60 -18.57
C ILE A 185 6.25 -19.77 -19.51
N GLN A 186 5.38 -19.57 -20.49
CA GLN A 186 4.98 -20.61 -21.45
C GLN A 186 6.11 -21.01 -22.41
N ALA A 187 7.10 -20.14 -22.62
CA ALA A 187 8.28 -20.45 -23.43
C ALA A 187 9.34 -21.27 -22.66
N LEU A 188 9.21 -21.40 -21.33
CA LEU A 188 10.16 -22.15 -20.51
C LEU A 188 9.83 -23.65 -20.48
N PRO A 189 10.85 -24.52 -20.30
CA PRO A 189 10.62 -25.94 -20.08
C PRO A 189 9.70 -26.16 -18.86
N PRO A 190 8.67 -27.03 -18.95
CA PRO A 190 7.73 -27.25 -17.85
C PRO A 190 8.39 -27.57 -16.51
N ASP A 191 9.48 -28.35 -16.52
CA ASP A 191 10.21 -28.74 -15.31
C ASP A 191 10.81 -27.56 -14.55
N PHE A 192 11.11 -26.45 -15.23
CA PHE A 192 11.66 -25.25 -14.59
C PHE A 192 10.64 -24.60 -13.64
N ILE A 193 9.36 -24.59 -14.04
CA ILE A 193 8.26 -23.99 -13.28
C ILE A 193 7.69 -25.02 -12.31
N HIS A 194 7.46 -26.25 -12.77
CA HIS A 194 6.90 -27.32 -11.95
C HIS A 194 7.87 -27.86 -10.89
N GLY A 195 9.18 -27.64 -11.01
CA GLY A 195 10.16 -27.98 -9.98
C GLY A 195 10.24 -26.96 -8.83
N SER A 196 9.56 -25.82 -8.94
CA SER A 196 9.62 -24.75 -7.93
C SER A 196 8.59 -24.96 -6.82
N ASP A 197 9.03 -24.87 -5.57
CA ASP A 197 8.14 -24.85 -4.40
C ASP A 197 7.70 -23.44 -4.04
N LEU A 198 6.53 -23.35 -3.40
CA LEU A 198 6.06 -22.10 -2.82
C LEU A 198 7.05 -21.59 -1.77
N ARG A 199 7.37 -20.31 -1.86
CA ARG A 199 8.17 -19.64 -0.84
C ARG A 199 7.41 -19.59 0.48
N SER A 200 8.10 -19.96 1.55
CA SER A 200 7.68 -19.60 2.91
C SER A 200 7.97 -18.12 3.19
N PRO A 201 7.03 -17.37 3.80
CA PRO A 201 7.28 -16.00 4.24
C PRO A 201 8.50 -15.94 5.16
N ALA A 202 9.33 -14.90 4.99
CA ALA A 202 10.45 -14.68 5.90
C ALA A 202 9.91 -14.36 7.30
N ARG A 203 10.52 -14.94 8.34
CA ARG A 203 10.25 -14.55 9.73
C ARG A 203 11.04 -13.29 10.04
N PHE A 204 10.35 -12.20 10.31
CA PHE A 204 10.96 -10.93 10.72
C PHE A 204 11.05 -10.85 12.24
N SER A 205 12.07 -10.16 12.73
CA SER A 205 12.33 -9.81 14.12
C SER A 205 12.15 -8.31 14.34
N LEU A 206 12.11 -7.86 15.60
CA LEU A 206 12.05 -6.43 15.93
C LEU A 206 13.22 -5.64 15.33
N ASN A 207 14.39 -6.28 15.19
CA ASN A 207 15.58 -5.65 14.60
C ASN A 207 15.47 -5.40 13.09
N ASP A 208 14.46 -5.97 12.41
CA ASP A 208 14.24 -5.78 10.98
C ASP A 208 13.46 -4.50 10.66
N VAL A 209 12.88 -3.81 11.66
CA VAL A 209 12.11 -2.57 11.47
C VAL A 209 12.95 -1.45 10.84
N GLY A 210 14.24 -1.38 11.19
CA GLY A 210 15.18 -0.42 10.62
C GLY A 210 15.81 -0.84 9.29
N ARG A 211 15.50 -2.04 8.76
CA ARG A 211 16.16 -2.59 7.58
C ARG A 211 15.37 -2.33 6.31
N SER A 212 16.08 -2.02 5.22
CA SER A 212 15.46 -1.94 3.90
C SER A 212 15.18 -3.35 3.34
N ARG A 213 14.14 -3.49 2.50
CA ARG A 213 13.82 -4.78 1.83
C ARG A 213 15.00 -5.29 0.96
N GLN A 214 15.86 -4.41 0.44
CA GLN A 214 17.12 -4.79 -0.22
C GLN A 214 18.10 -5.47 0.75
N GLN A 215 18.30 -4.90 1.94
CA GLN A 215 19.16 -5.48 2.98
C GLN A 215 18.64 -6.86 3.42
N THR A 216 17.31 -7.02 3.50
CA THR A 216 16.70 -8.29 3.89
C THR A 216 16.75 -9.36 2.78
N ARG A 217 16.57 -8.96 1.50
CA ARG A 217 16.73 -9.88 0.34
C ARG A 217 18.15 -10.47 0.26
N ALA A 218 19.18 -9.64 0.46
CA ALA A 218 20.58 -10.05 0.43
C ALA A 218 20.95 -11.07 1.52
N LEU A 219 20.30 -11.00 2.68
CA LEU A 219 20.48 -11.96 3.79
C LEU A 219 19.79 -13.30 3.49
N THR A 220 18.58 -13.27 2.93
CA THR A 220 17.86 -14.50 2.56
C THR A 220 18.52 -15.27 1.42
N SER A 221 19.10 -14.59 0.41
CA SER A 221 19.81 -15.24 -0.69
C SER A 221 21.17 -15.85 -0.28
N ARG A 222 21.84 -15.26 0.72
CA ARG A 222 23.05 -15.84 1.33
C ARG A 222 22.74 -17.07 2.17
N SER A 223 21.63 -17.07 2.91
CA SER A 223 21.19 -18.21 3.73
C SER A 223 20.81 -19.43 2.88
N THR A 224 20.09 -19.23 1.78
CA THR A 224 19.73 -20.32 0.85
C THR A 224 20.93 -20.91 0.12
N ARG A 225 21.91 -20.08 -0.29
CA ARG A 225 23.18 -20.59 -0.85
C ARG A 225 24.00 -21.40 0.15
N LYS A 226 24.02 -21.01 1.43
CA LYS A 226 24.77 -21.73 2.47
C LYS A 226 24.16 -23.11 2.75
N ARG A 227 22.82 -23.22 2.76
CA ARG A 227 22.10 -24.50 2.91
C ARG A 227 22.27 -25.44 1.72
N ALA A 228 22.25 -24.91 0.49
CA ALA A 228 22.45 -25.70 -0.72
C ALA A 228 23.88 -26.26 -0.84
N LYS A 229 24.89 -25.58 -0.28
CA LYS A 229 26.27 -26.06 -0.25
C LYS A 229 26.47 -27.21 0.74
N THR A 230 25.89 -27.11 1.95
CA THR A 230 25.95 -28.19 2.96
C THR A 230 25.19 -29.46 2.58
N ALA A 231 24.26 -29.40 1.62
CA ALA A 231 23.52 -30.57 1.13
C ALA A 231 24.18 -31.27 -0.07
N ARG A 232 25.29 -30.72 -0.61
CA ARG A 232 26.08 -31.34 -1.69
C ARG A 232 27.38 -31.97 -1.19
N ASP A 233 27.82 -31.61 0.00
CA ASP A 233 29.09 -32.03 0.60
C ASP A 233 28.90 -33.15 1.66
N GLY A 234 27.74 -33.79 1.72
CA GLY A 234 27.42 -34.92 2.59
C GLY A 234 26.51 -35.94 1.89
#